data_AF-A0A2A4SCA7-F1
#
_entry.id   AF-A0A2A4SCA7-F1
#
_cell.length_a   1.000
_cell.length_b   1.000
_cell.length_c   1.000
_cell.angle_alpha   90.00
_cell.angle_beta   90.00
_cell.angle_gamma   90.00
#
_symmetry.space_group_name_H-M   'P 1'
#
loop_
_entity.id
_entity.type
_entity.pdbx_description
1 polymer ?
#
loop_
_entity_poly.entity_id
_entity_poly.type
_entity_poly.pdbx_seq_one_letter_code
_entity_poly.pdbx_strand_id
1 'polypeptide(L)'
;MDDVEHVGGKNASLGEMISNLASVGVDVPGGFATTATAFRDFLSQSGIDDRINAKLDALDVDDVNALAVVGKEIRQWVIDTPFQTQLTTAIEEAYAKMQADAKSEFSVAVRSSATAEDLPDASFAGQQETFLNVDGIDYVMHSIKEVFAS
;
A
#
# COMPACT_ATOMS: atom_id res chain seq x y z
N MET A 1 10.78 7.78 -15.04
CA MET A 1 10.47 7.62 -13.60
C MET A 1 9.69 8.83 -13.09
N ASP A 2 8.61 9.20 -13.76
CA ASP A 2 7.82 10.38 -13.38
C ASP A 2 6.71 10.04 -12.34
N ASP A 3 6.48 8.76 -12.08
CA ASP A 3 5.37 8.27 -11.24
C ASP A 3 5.76 7.91 -9.79
N VAL A 4 7.03 8.08 -9.39
CA VAL A 4 7.51 7.70 -8.04
C VAL A 4 6.72 8.40 -6.93
N GLU A 5 6.39 9.69 -7.12
CA GLU A 5 5.59 10.45 -6.16
C GLU A 5 4.12 9.99 -6.09
N HIS A 6 3.65 9.28 -7.12
CA HIS A 6 2.27 8.83 -7.22
C HIS A 6 2.07 7.41 -6.71
N VAL A 7 3.00 6.49 -6.97
CA VAL A 7 2.83 5.05 -6.67
C VAL A 7 3.99 4.44 -5.88
N GLY A 8 5.03 5.22 -5.57
CA GLY A 8 6.24 4.74 -4.92
C GLY A 8 7.24 4.09 -5.87
N GLY A 9 8.45 3.91 -5.37
CA GLY A 9 9.61 3.47 -6.17
C GLY A 9 9.47 2.08 -6.78
N LYS A 10 8.93 1.13 -6.01
CA LYS A 10 8.72 -0.26 -6.46
C LYS A 10 7.69 -0.34 -7.59
N ASN A 11 6.54 0.29 -7.42
CA ASN A 11 5.49 0.28 -8.44
C ASN A 11 5.91 1.04 -9.71
N ALA A 12 6.59 2.18 -9.57
CA ALA A 12 7.11 2.92 -10.71
C ALA A 12 8.13 2.07 -11.50
N SER A 13 9.05 1.41 -10.80
CA SER A 13 10.02 0.50 -11.42
C SER A 13 9.35 -0.68 -12.11
N LEU A 14 8.30 -1.26 -11.51
CA LEU A 14 7.55 -2.37 -12.10
C LEU A 14 6.80 -1.94 -13.37
N GLY A 15 6.18 -0.76 -13.38
CA GLY A 15 5.54 -0.19 -14.56
C GLY A 15 6.51 0.06 -15.72
N GLU A 16 7.71 0.57 -15.41
CA GLU A 16 8.79 0.77 -16.40
C GLU A 16 9.27 -0.57 -16.97
N MET A 17 9.39 -1.61 -16.15
CA MET A 17 9.76 -2.95 -16.61
C MET A 17 8.70 -3.55 -17.54
N ILE A 18 7.41 -3.47 -17.17
CA ILE A 18 6.30 -3.94 -18.03
C ILE A 18 6.31 -3.21 -19.37
N SER A 19 6.45 -1.88 -19.36
CA SER A 19 6.32 -1.04 -20.55
C SER A 19 7.51 -1.20 -21.51
N ASN A 20 8.73 -1.31 -20.99
CA ASN A 20 9.94 -1.27 -21.81
C ASN A 20 10.52 -2.67 -22.09
N LEU A 21 10.34 -3.64 -21.18
CA LEU A 21 11.02 -4.94 -21.26
C LEU A 21 10.18 -6.07 -21.83
N ALA A 22 8.86 -5.86 -22.00
CA ALA A 22 8.00 -6.85 -22.65
C ALA A 22 8.49 -7.19 -24.08
N SER A 23 9.02 -6.20 -24.81
CA SER A 23 9.53 -6.37 -26.17
C SER A 23 10.81 -7.22 -26.27
N VAL A 24 11.55 -7.39 -25.17
CA VAL A 24 12.79 -8.19 -25.09
C VAL A 24 12.59 -9.52 -24.38
N GLY A 25 11.33 -9.93 -24.16
CA GLY A 25 10.97 -11.26 -23.64
C GLY A 25 11.04 -11.40 -22.12
N VAL A 26 11.13 -10.30 -21.37
CA VAL A 26 11.00 -10.33 -19.91
C VAL A 26 9.51 -10.35 -19.56
N ASP A 27 9.07 -11.42 -18.90
CA ASP A 27 7.69 -11.57 -18.45
C ASP A 27 7.55 -11.04 -17.02
N VAL A 28 6.78 -9.96 -16.86
CA VAL A 28 6.49 -9.34 -15.57
C VAL A 28 4.99 -9.45 -15.32
N PRO A 29 4.55 -10.02 -14.18
CA PRO A 29 3.14 -10.11 -13.86
C PRO A 29 2.47 -8.73 -13.87
N GLY A 30 1.28 -8.66 -14.48
CA GLY A 30 0.44 -7.46 -14.41
C GLY A 30 -0.11 -7.21 -13.01
N GLY A 31 -0.70 -6.04 -12.80
CA GLY A 31 -1.30 -5.65 -11.54
C GLY A 31 -1.88 -4.24 -11.58
N PHE A 32 -2.21 -3.71 -10.39
CA PHE A 32 -2.55 -2.31 -10.19
C PHE A 32 -1.83 -1.77 -8.95
N ALA A 33 -1.74 -0.45 -8.85
CA ALA A 33 -1.24 0.25 -7.68
C ALA A 33 -2.31 1.21 -7.17
N THR A 34 -2.51 1.26 -5.85
CA THR A 34 -3.14 2.43 -5.23
C THR A 34 -2.15 3.60 -5.27
N THR A 35 -2.67 4.81 -5.13
CA THR A 35 -1.84 6.03 -5.23
C THR A 35 -1.59 6.64 -3.86
N ALA A 36 -0.50 7.39 -3.73
CA ALA A 36 -0.21 8.21 -2.56
C ALA A 36 -1.32 9.24 -2.30
N THR A 37 -2.03 9.70 -3.34
CA THR A 37 -3.22 10.54 -3.18
C THR A 37 -4.37 9.77 -2.54
N ALA A 38 -4.66 8.54 -2.99
CA ALA A 38 -5.68 7.71 -2.37
C ALA A 38 -5.39 7.42 -0.89
N PHE A 39 -4.12 7.21 -0.53
CA PHE A 39 -3.71 7.07 0.87
C PHE A 39 -3.91 8.36 1.69
N ARG A 40 -3.55 9.52 1.14
CA ARG A 40 -3.77 10.81 1.80
C ARG A 40 -5.24 11.12 1.98
N ASP A 41 -6.05 10.89 0.95
CA ASP A 41 -7.51 11.05 1.02
C ASP A 41 -8.07 10.11 2.10
N PHE A 42 -7.62 8.85 2.13
CA PHE A 42 -7.92 7.86 3.18
C PHE A 42 -7.63 8.36 4.59
N LEU A 43 -6.49 8.99 4.84
CA LEU A 43 -6.13 9.51 6.17
C LEU A 43 -6.86 10.81 6.54
N SER A 44 -7.11 11.68 5.56
CA SER A 44 -7.82 12.95 5.78
C SER A 44 -9.29 12.75 6.12
N GLN A 45 -9.85 11.58 5.79
CA GLN A 45 -11.23 11.27 6.15
C GLN A 45 -11.34 11.22 7.68
N SER A 46 -12.40 11.83 8.20
CA SER A 46 -12.70 11.77 9.64
C SER A 46 -11.60 12.30 10.57
N GLY A 47 -10.61 13.06 10.06
CA GLY A 47 -9.54 13.69 10.85
C GLY A 47 -8.56 12.70 11.50
N ILE A 48 -8.34 11.54 10.86
CA ILE A 48 -7.42 10.52 11.39
C ILE A 48 -5.99 11.02 11.35
N ASP A 49 -5.61 11.72 10.28
CA ASP A 49 -4.34 12.43 10.16
C ASP A 49 -4.08 13.37 11.34
N ASP A 50 -5.03 14.24 11.68
CA ASP A 50 -4.92 15.15 12.83
C ASP A 50 -4.74 14.39 14.14
N ARG A 51 -5.49 13.30 14.32
CA ARG A 51 -5.40 12.44 15.52
C ARG A 51 -4.06 11.72 15.62
N ILE A 52 -3.53 11.23 14.50
CA ILE A 52 -2.20 10.60 14.41
C ILE A 52 -1.13 11.63 14.75
N ASN A 53 -1.15 12.79 14.10
CA ASN A 53 -0.17 13.85 14.32
C ASN A 53 -0.15 14.31 15.78
N ALA A 54 -1.32 14.60 16.37
CA ALA A 54 -1.40 15.00 17.77
C ALA A 54 -0.86 13.93 18.74
N LYS A 55 -0.99 12.64 18.40
CA LYS A 55 -0.47 11.54 19.22
C LYS A 55 1.05 11.41 19.09
N LEU A 56 1.59 11.57 17.88
CA LEU A 56 3.02 11.52 17.60
C LEU A 56 3.75 12.74 18.15
N ASP A 57 3.17 13.94 18.08
CA ASP A 57 3.75 15.18 18.62
C ASP A 57 3.96 15.13 20.14
N ALA A 58 3.13 14.37 20.84
CA ALA A 58 3.21 14.19 22.29
C ALA A 58 4.08 13.00 22.71
N LEU A 59 4.58 12.20 21.76
CA LEU A 59 5.31 10.96 22.04
C LEU A 59 6.80 11.23 22.21
N ASP A 60 7.36 10.73 23.31
CA ASP A 60 8.82 10.57 23.43
C ASP A 60 9.25 9.33 22.64
N VAL A 61 10.01 9.54 21.56
CA VAL A 61 10.48 8.47 20.68
C VAL A 61 11.63 7.66 21.29
N ASP A 62 12.22 8.10 22.40
CA ASP A 62 13.20 7.30 23.14
C ASP A 62 12.54 6.33 24.14
N ASP A 63 11.23 6.49 24.42
CA ASP A 63 10.44 5.53 25.20
C ASP A 63 9.87 4.43 24.31
N VAL A 64 10.60 3.32 24.24
CA VAL A 64 10.22 2.12 23.47
C VAL A 64 8.87 1.50 23.88
N ASN A 65 8.44 1.66 25.14
CA ASN A 65 7.15 1.14 25.57
C ASN A 65 6.01 2.04 25.08
N ALA A 66 6.20 3.36 25.19
CA ALA A 66 5.25 4.33 24.65
C ALA A 66 5.13 4.19 23.13
N LEU A 67 6.25 4.02 22.42
CA LEU A 67 6.28 3.74 20.98
C LEU A 67 5.43 2.52 20.60
N ALA A 68 5.60 1.40 21.31
CA ALA A 68 4.86 0.17 21.02
C ALA A 68 3.35 0.35 21.20
N VAL A 69 2.95 1.05 22.28
CA VAL A 69 1.53 1.32 22.59
C VAL A 69 0.93 2.27 21.56
N VAL A 70 1.58 3.41 21.30
CA VAL A 70 1.09 4.42 20.35
C VAL A 70 1.06 3.87 18.93
N GLY A 71 2.10 3.16 18.50
CA GLY A 71 2.13 2.52 17.19
C GLY A 71 0.98 1.52 17.01
N LYS A 72 0.71 0.69 18.02
CA LYS A 72 -0.44 -0.24 17.97
C LYS A 72 -1.77 0.51 17.87
N GLU A 73 -1.93 1.60 18.62
CA GLU A 73 -3.14 2.40 18.61
C GLU A 73 -3.40 3.06 17.25
N ILE A 74 -2.36 3.65 16.64
CA ILE A 74 -2.42 4.25 15.30
C ILE A 74 -2.78 3.21 14.24
N ARG A 75 -2.14 2.03 14.28
CA ARG A 75 -2.45 0.92 13.37
C ARG A 75 -3.91 0.51 13.48
N GLN A 76 -4.43 0.40 14.70
CA GLN A 76 -5.84 0.06 14.91
C GLN A 76 -6.78 1.11 14.33
N TRP A 77 -6.46 2.41 14.44
CA TRP A 77 -7.27 3.46 13.80
C TRP A 77 -7.30 3.33 12.29
N VAL A 78 -6.16 3.00 11.68
CA VAL A 78 -6.11 2.74 10.23
C VAL A 78 -7.00 1.55 9.88
N ILE A 79 -6.86 0.42 10.58
CA ILE A 79 -7.65 -0.80 10.36
C ILE A 79 -9.15 -0.56 10.49
N ASP A 80 -9.58 0.15 11.54
CA ASP A 80 -11.00 0.37 11.85
C ASP A 80 -11.68 1.38 10.91
N THR A 81 -10.89 2.19 10.22
CA THR A 81 -11.43 3.22 9.33
C THR A 81 -11.87 2.58 8.01
N PRO A 82 -13.11 2.78 7.53
CA PRO A 82 -13.52 2.25 6.23
C PRO A 82 -12.76 2.91 5.07
N PHE A 83 -12.62 2.22 3.94
CA PHE A 83 -12.20 2.89 2.71
C PHE A 83 -13.31 3.78 2.16
N GLN A 84 -12.93 4.84 1.45
CA GLN A 84 -13.88 5.62 0.67
C GLN A 84 -14.53 4.76 -0.41
N THR A 85 -15.82 4.99 -0.68
CA THR A 85 -16.55 4.29 -1.74
C THR A 85 -15.81 4.32 -3.08
N GLN A 86 -15.23 5.46 -3.46
CA GLN A 86 -14.49 5.59 -4.71
C GLN A 86 -13.25 4.68 -4.75
N LEU A 87 -12.50 4.59 -3.63
CA LEU A 87 -11.32 3.73 -3.55
C LEU A 87 -11.73 2.25 -3.59
N THR A 88 -12.78 1.88 -2.84
CA THR A 88 -13.34 0.53 -2.85
C THR A 88 -13.73 0.11 -4.26
N THR A 89 -14.55 0.90 -4.95
CA THR A 89 -14.99 0.60 -6.32
C THR A 89 -13.82 0.48 -7.29
N ALA A 90 -12.83 1.37 -7.21
CA ALA A 90 -11.67 1.31 -8.09
C ALA A 90 -10.84 0.03 -7.88
N ILE A 91 -10.67 -0.42 -6.63
CA ILE A 91 -9.96 -1.66 -6.32
C ILE A 91 -10.76 -2.87 -6.81
N GLU A 92 -12.06 -2.91 -6.57
CA GLU A 92 -12.95 -3.99 -7.02
C GLU A 92 -12.93 -4.13 -8.55
N GLU A 93 -13.03 -3.03 -9.28
CA GLU A 93 -12.97 -3.00 -10.74
C GLU A 93 -11.60 -3.48 -11.27
N ALA A 94 -10.50 -3.02 -10.66
CA ALA A 94 -9.16 -3.43 -11.05
C ALA A 94 -8.91 -4.93 -10.77
N TYR A 95 -9.35 -5.42 -9.61
CA TYR A 95 -9.26 -6.83 -9.25
C TYR A 95 -10.12 -7.70 -10.18
N ALA A 96 -11.36 -7.31 -10.46
CA ALA A 96 -12.25 -8.04 -11.36
C ALA A 96 -11.67 -8.14 -12.78
N LYS A 97 -11.03 -7.06 -13.27
CA LYS A 97 -10.32 -7.08 -14.55
C LYS A 97 -9.16 -8.07 -14.54
N MET A 98 -8.31 -8.04 -13.52
CA MET A 98 -7.20 -9.00 -13.40
C MET A 98 -7.69 -10.45 -13.34
N GLN A 99 -8.78 -10.69 -12.62
CA GLN A 99 -9.38 -12.01 -12.51
C GLN A 99 -9.95 -12.49 -13.87
N ALA A 100 -10.57 -11.59 -14.64
CA ALA A 100 -11.08 -11.90 -15.97
C ALA A 100 -9.97 -12.22 -16.98
N ASP A 101 -8.80 -11.57 -16.83
CA ASP A 101 -7.61 -11.80 -17.67
C ASP A 101 -6.84 -13.07 -17.27
N ALA A 102 -7.11 -13.63 -16.09
CA ALA A 102 -6.43 -14.83 -15.58
C ALA A 102 -6.86 -16.09 -16.35
N LYS A 103 -5.87 -16.87 -16.80
CA LYS A 103 -6.08 -18.11 -17.59
C LYS A 103 -6.14 -19.38 -16.75
N SER A 104 -5.96 -19.26 -15.43
CA SER A 104 -5.84 -20.37 -14.47
C SER A 104 -6.26 -19.89 -13.08
N GLU A 105 -6.00 -20.69 -12.04
CA GLU A 105 -6.12 -20.25 -10.64
C GLU A 105 -5.49 -18.87 -10.45
N PHE A 106 -6.21 -18.00 -9.73
CA PHE A 106 -5.90 -16.57 -9.61
C PHE A 106 -5.72 -16.23 -8.14
N SER A 107 -4.53 -15.79 -7.79
CA SER A 107 -4.22 -15.15 -6.52
C SER A 107 -3.24 -14.01 -6.76
N VAL A 108 -3.19 -13.06 -5.84
CA VAL A 108 -2.36 -11.85 -5.97
C VAL A 108 -1.39 -11.72 -4.81
N ALA A 109 -0.33 -10.93 -5.03
CA ALA A 109 0.51 -10.42 -3.97
C ALA A 109 0.13 -8.97 -3.68
N VAL A 110 -0.03 -8.62 -2.41
CA VAL A 110 -0.27 -7.25 -1.95
C VAL A 110 1.01 -6.76 -1.27
N ARG A 111 1.61 -5.70 -1.80
CA ARG A 111 2.93 -5.22 -1.39
C ARG A 111 2.88 -3.71 -1.15
N SER A 112 3.60 -3.25 -0.14
CA SER A 112 3.88 -1.84 0.06
C SER A 112 4.80 -1.28 -1.03
N SER A 113 4.58 -0.01 -1.35
CA SER A 113 5.45 0.80 -2.22
C SER A 113 5.30 2.26 -1.80
N ALA A 114 6.05 2.66 -0.79
CA ALA A 114 6.11 4.02 -0.30
C ALA A 114 6.97 4.93 -1.20
N THR A 115 6.66 6.22 -1.16
CA THR A 115 7.28 7.26 -2.02
C THR A 115 8.73 7.57 -1.65
N ALA A 116 9.15 7.27 -0.42
CA ALA A 116 10.49 7.56 0.10
C ALA A 116 11.42 6.34 0.19
N GLU A 117 11.02 5.17 -0.35
CA GLU A 117 11.78 3.92 -0.21
C GLU A 117 13.13 3.91 -0.92
N ASP A 118 13.31 4.74 -1.95
CA ASP A 118 14.50 4.77 -2.79
C ASP A 118 15.44 5.94 -2.46
N LEU A 119 15.35 6.52 -1.26
CA LEU A 119 16.33 7.52 -0.81
C LEU A 119 17.70 6.86 -0.62
N PRO A 120 18.80 7.41 -1.18
CA PRO A 120 20.12 6.75 -1.18
C PRO A 120 20.66 6.42 0.23
N ASP A 121 20.21 7.16 1.24
CA ASP A 121 20.65 7.01 2.64
C ASP A 121 19.61 6.29 3.54
N ALA A 122 18.49 5.80 2.99
CA ALA A 122 17.44 5.15 3.76
C ALA A 122 17.14 3.74 3.22
N SER A 123 17.31 2.72 4.07
CA SER A 123 16.93 1.34 3.77
C SER A 123 15.79 0.91 4.69
N PHE A 124 14.63 0.64 4.12
CA PHE A 124 13.43 0.16 4.82
C PHE A 124 13.27 -1.37 4.76
N ALA A 125 14.35 -2.09 4.47
CA ALA A 125 14.35 -3.54 4.32
C ALA A 125 13.81 -4.24 5.59
N GLY A 126 12.78 -5.06 5.43
CA GLY A 126 12.17 -5.84 6.50
C GLY A 126 11.19 -5.09 7.40
N GLN A 127 10.91 -3.80 7.15
CA GLN A 127 9.91 -3.04 7.90
C GLN A 127 8.51 -3.12 7.30
N GLN A 128 8.38 -3.64 6.08
CA GLN A 128 7.17 -3.49 5.29
C GLN A 128 6.43 -4.81 5.07
N GLU A 129 5.11 -4.74 5.20
CA GLU A 129 4.21 -5.88 5.04
C GLU A 129 4.13 -6.32 3.56
N THR A 130 4.10 -7.63 3.35
CA THR A 130 3.85 -8.24 2.04
C THR A 130 3.01 -9.49 2.25
N PHE A 131 1.86 -9.52 1.59
CA PHE A 131 0.94 -10.64 1.60
C PHE A 131 1.04 -11.37 0.26
N LEU A 132 1.22 -12.69 0.31
CA LEU A 132 1.35 -13.55 -0.86
C LEU A 132 0.18 -14.51 -0.93
N ASN A 133 -0.16 -14.95 -2.15
CA ASN A 133 -1.22 -15.91 -2.40
C ASN A 133 -2.58 -15.47 -1.81
N VAL A 134 -2.90 -14.19 -1.94
CA VAL A 134 -4.18 -13.63 -1.51
C VAL A 134 -5.22 -13.93 -2.59
N ASP A 135 -6.24 -14.71 -2.24
CA ASP A 135 -7.33 -15.09 -3.14
C ASP A 135 -8.66 -14.57 -2.57
N GLY A 136 -9.36 -13.76 -3.36
CA GLY A 136 -10.64 -13.15 -3.01
C GLY A 136 -10.53 -11.66 -2.68
N ILE A 137 -11.49 -10.88 -3.21
CA ILE A 137 -11.50 -9.42 -3.07
C ILE A 137 -11.52 -8.96 -1.61
N ASP A 138 -12.28 -9.63 -0.74
CA ASP A 138 -12.35 -9.26 0.67
C ASP A 138 -10.98 -9.38 1.37
N TYR A 139 -10.21 -10.42 1.04
CA TYR A 139 -8.86 -10.60 1.57
C TYR A 139 -7.89 -9.59 0.98
N VAL A 140 -8.02 -9.22 -0.30
CA VAL A 140 -7.22 -8.15 -0.91
C VAL A 140 -7.48 -6.82 -0.22
N MET A 141 -8.75 -6.47 0.01
CA MET A 141 -9.14 -5.25 0.72
C MET A 141 -8.56 -5.23 2.13
N HIS A 142 -8.62 -6.35 2.86
CA HIS A 142 -8.01 -6.47 4.18
C HIS A 142 -6.48 -6.32 4.13
N SER A 143 -5.80 -7.01 3.20
CA SER A 143 -4.34 -6.89 3.05
C SER A 143 -3.88 -5.48 2.65
N ILE A 144 -4.64 -4.75 1.82
CA ILE A 144 -4.35 -3.33 1.53
C ILE A 144 -4.45 -2.50 2.81
N LYS A 145 -5.39 -2.83 3.71
CA LYS A 145 -5.54 -2.17 5.00
C LYS A 145 -4.33 -2.38 5.92
N GLU A 146 -3.87 -3.63 6.00
CA GLU A 146 -2.67 -3.98 6.76
C GLU A 146 -1.43 -3.27 6.18
N VAL A 147 -1.30 -3.20 4.85
CA VAL A 147 -0.23 -2.42 4.20
C VAL A 147 -0.33 -0.92 4.48
N PHE A 148 -1.53 -0.35 4.60
CA PHE A 148 -1.70 1.06 5.00
C PHE A 148 -1.34 1.30 6.48
N ALA A 149 -1.45 0.27 7.31
CA ALA A 149 -1.11 0.33 8.73
C ALA A 149 0.36 -0.01 9.01
N SER A 150 1.10 -0.59 8.06
CA SER A 150 2.49 -1.05 8.26
C SER A 150 3.49 0.08 8.44
#